data_AF-A0A8T0I8Z4-F1
#
_entry.id   AF-A0A8T0I8Z4-F1
#
_cell.length_a   1.000
_cell.length_b   1.000
_cell.length_c   1.000
_cell.angle_alpha   90.00
_cell.angle_beta   90.00
_cell.angle_gamma   90.00
#
_symmetry.space_group_name_H-M   'P 1'
#
loop_
_entity.id
_entity.type
_entity.pdbx_description
1 polymer ?
#
loop_
_entity_poly.entity_id
_entity_poly.type
_entity_poly.pdbx_seq_one_letter_code
_entity_poly.pdbx_strand_id
1 'polypeptide(L)'
;MVLLHIKQKDDRQFLFEAPAKDCVDTVIRDLVLVNNLQLRILGLKEESKRLALYGPSKHPDDDEDSDDEGSKKIQKYRGPHYNKDPHCRRTGEACDPETSKQITKTVEDAIALVSKIVAKLRAQGQSCPEREPPIDADTHKAMMAHYFKQQEQLKRMAEDEDDAYMNAQWANPKSLKSQLHGMACNMQFK
;
A
#
# COMPACT_ATOMS: atom_id res chain seq x y z
N MET A 1 -5.00 -29.36 16.39
CA MET A 1 -5.44 -28.51 15.28
C MET A 1 -4.22 -28.19 14.45
N VAL A 2 -4.33 -28.29 13.12
CA VAL A 2 -3.27 -27.98 12.16
C VAL A 2 -3.69 -26.74 11.39
N LEU A 3 -2.79 -25.76 11.27
CA LEU A 3 -3.02 -24.55 10.50
C LEU A 3 -2.27 -24.66 9.17
N LEU A 4 -3.01 -24.65 8.06
CA LEU A 4 -2.47 -24.69 6.71
C LEU A 4 -2.41 -23.28 6.14
N HIS A 5 -1.22 -22.86 5.72
CA HIS A 5 -1.02 -21.59 5.03
C HIS A 5 -0.97 -21.84 3.52
N ILE A 6 -2.05 -21.51 2.83
CA ILE A 6 -2.14 -21.60 1.37
C ILE A 6 -1.66 -20.29 0.80
N LYS A 7 -0.57 -20.34 0.03
CA LYS A 7 0.03 -19.19 -0.65
C LYS A 7 -0.08 -19.38 -2.16
N GLN A 8 -0.74 -18.44 -2.83
CA GLN A 8 -0.80 -18.37 -4.28
C GLN A 8 -0.42 -16.95 -4.71
N LYS A 9 0.86 -16.75 -5.08
CA LYS A 9 1.46 -15.41 -5.25
C LYS A 9 1.37 -14.57 -3.96
N ASP A 10 1.71 -13.29 -4.03
CA ASP A 10 1.76 -12.40 -2.85
C ASP A 10 0.38 -11.87 -2.41
N ASP A 11 -0.59 -11.87 -3.33
CA ASP A 11 -1.90 -11.26 -3.15
C ASP A 11 -3.00 -12.24 -2.71
N ARG A 12 -2.86 -13.53 -3.02
CA ARG A 12 -3.87 -14.56 -2.71
C ARG A 12 -3.31 -15.56 -1.73
N GLN A 13 -3.60 -15.32 -0.46
CA GLN A 13 -3.19 -16.19 0.62
C GLN A 13 -4.30 -16.27 1.67
N PHE A 14 -4.49 -17.46 2.24
CA PHE A 14 -5.40 -17.64 3.36
C PHE A 14 -4.92 -18.75 4.29
N LEU A 15 -5.41 -18.69 5.52
CA LEU A 15 -5.17 -19.70 6.54
C LEU A 15 -6.40 -20.61 6.62
N PHE A 16 -6.15 -21.91 6.71
CA PHE A 16 -7.20 -22.91 6.89
C PHE A 16 -6.88 -23.77 8.11
N GLU A 17 -7.81 -23.85 9.04
CA GLU A 17 -7.70 -24.71 10.21
C GLU A 17 -8.35 -26.06 9.92
N ALA A 18 -7.61 -27.15 10.15
CA ALA A 18 -8.10 -28.52 10.02
C ALA A 18 -7.74 -29.35 11.27
N PRO A 19 -8.62 -30.25 11.73
CA PRO A 19 -8.26 -31.19 12.79
C PRO A 19 -7.29 -32.26 12.25
N ALA A 20 -6.37 -32.71 13.08
CA ALA A 20 -5.34 -33.69 12.68
C ALA A 20 -5.88 -35.11 12.44
N LYS A 21 -7.17 -35.34 12.72
CA LYS A 21 -7.83 -36.64 12.58
C LYS A 21 -8.45 -36.85 11.20
N ASP A 22 -8.71 -35.76 10.47
CA ASP A 22 -9.43 -35.83 9.20
C ASP A 22 -8.56 -36.41 8.08
N CYS A 23 -9.21 -37.05 7.12
CA CYS A 23 -8.54 -37.57 5.94
C CYS A 23 -7.96 -36.43 5.10
N VAL A 24 -6.79 -36.66 4.50
CA VAL A 24 -6.15 -35.67 3.65
C VAL A 24 -7.04 -35.28 2.46
N ASP A 25 -7.75 -36.24 1.85
CA ASP A 25 -8.65 -36.00 0.73
C ASP A 25 -9.82 -35.07 1.06
N THR A 26 -10.39 -35.17 2.27
CA THR A 26 -11.50 -34.30 2.68
C THR A 26 -11.00 -32.88 2.90
N VAL A 27 -9.87 -32.74 3.59
CA VAL A 27 -9.20 -31.45 3.80
C VAL A 27 -8.87 -30.78 2.47
N ILE A 28 -8.36 -31.53 1.47
CA ILE A 28 -8.08 -31.00 0.14
C ILE A 28 -9.34 -30.49 -0.56
N ARG A 29 -10.46 -31.23 -0.50
CA ARG A 29 -11.71 -30.79 -1.14
C ARG A 29 -12.24 -29.50 -0.52
N ASP A 30 -12.20 -29.40 0.81
CA ASP A 30 -12.65 -28.21 1.53
C ASP A 30 -11.79 -27.00 1.21
N LEU A 31 -10.47 -27.19 1.13
CA LEU A 31 -9.52 -26.16 0.70
C LEU A 31 -9.81 -25.65 -0.71
N VAL A 32 -10.03 -26.57 -1.65
CA VAL A 32 -10.36 -26.23 -3.05
C VAL A 32 -11.68 -25.47 -3.12
N LEU A 33 -12.68 -25.88 -2.32
CA LEU A 33 -13.97 -25.20 -2.23
C LEU A 33 -13.79 -23.76 -1.74
N VAL A 34 -13.08 -23.55 -0.64
CA VAL A 34 -12.81 -22.20 -0.09
C VAL A 34 -12.08 -21.33 -1.12
N ASN A 35 -11.05 -21.86 -1.77
CA ASN A 35 -10.32 -21.13 -2.81
C ASN A 35 -11.21 -20.74 -3.99
N ASN A 36 -12.06 -21.67 -4.46
CA ASN A 36 -13.01 -21.40 -5.53
C ASN A 36 -14.06 -20.34 -5.12
N LEU A 37 -14.53 -20.35 -3.88
CA LEU A 37 -15.42 -19.31 -3.36
C LEU A 37 -14.77 -17.93 -3.36
N GLN A 38 -13.50 -17.83 -2.94
CA GLN A 38 -12.76 -16.57 -3.01
C GLN A 38 -12.67 -16.04 -4.44
N LEU A 39 -12.36 -16.91 -5.41
CA LEU A 39 -12.31 -16.53 -6.82
C LEU A 39 -13.68 -16.03 -7.34
N ARG A 40 -14.77 -16.66 -6.92
CA ARG A 40 -16.13 -16.25 -7.29
C ARG A 40 -16.48 -14.89 -6.69
N ILE A 41 -16.15 -14.63 -5.43
CA ILE A 41 -16.37 -13.33 -4.79
C ILE A 41 -15.59 -12.23 -5.52
N LEU A 42 -14.32 -12.49 -5.86
CA LEU A 42 -13.49 -11.55 -6.60
C LEU A 42 -14.03 -11.26 -7.99
N GLY A 43 -14.55 -12.27 -8.70
CA GLY A 43 -15.21 -12.08 -10.00
C GLY A 43 -16.52 -11.30 -9.87
N LEU A 44 -17.33 -11.61 -8.86
CA LEU A 44 -18.62 -10.96 -8.62
C LEU A 44 -18.47 -9.47 -8.29
N LYS A 45 -17.37 -9.03 -7.67
CA LYS A 45 -17.11 -7.64 -7.30
C LYS A 45 -17.28 -6.66 -8.46
N GLU A 46 -16.71 -6.98 -9.62
CA GLU A 46 -16.75 -6.05 -10.77
C GLU A 46 -18.12 -6.04 -11.42
N GLU A 47 -18.73 -7.22 -11.51
CA GLU A 47 -20.01 -7.40 -12.16
C GLU A 47 -21.17 -6.84 -11.32
N SER A 48 -21.09 -6.92 -10.00
CA SER A 48 -22.06 -6.31 -9.08
C SER A 48 -21.99 -4.79 -9.09
N LYS A 49 -20.79 -4.20 -9.19
CA LYS A 49 -20.62 -2.74 -9.36
C LYS A 49 -21.23 -2.26 -10.66
N ARG A 50 -21.00 -2.99 -11.76
CA ARG A 50 -21.60 -2.68 -13.06
C ARG A 50 -23.11 -2.84 -13.04
N LEU A 51 -23.63 -3.89 -12.39
CA LEU A 51 -25.07 -4.09 -12.21
C LEU A 51 -25.70 -2.92 -11.44
N ALA A 52 -25.09 -2.49 -10.35
CA ALA A 52 -25.59 -1.40 -9.52
C ALA A 52 -25.65 -0.05 -10.26
N LEU A 53 -24.79 0.17 -11.26
CA LEU A 53 -24.68 1.42 -12.02
C LEU A 53 -25.42 1.42 -13.36
N TYR A 54 -25.53 0.26 -14.03
CA TYR A 54 -25.99 0.15 -15.41
C TYR A 54 -27.13 -0.87 -15.61
N GLY A 55 -27.56 -1.55 -14.55
CA GLY A 55 -28.66 -2.51 -14.65
C GLY A 55 -28.27 -3.84 -15.26
N PRO A 56 -29.24 -4.73 -15.53
CA PRO A 56 -29.01 -6.08 -16.06
C PRO A 56 -28.23 -6.11 -17.38
N SER A 57 -27.63 -7.27 -17.68
CA SER A 57 -26.99 -7.52 -18.97
C SER A 57 -28.03 -7.54 -20.09
N LYS A 58 -27.68 -7.03 -21.26
CA LYS A 58 -28.55 -7.11 -22.44
C LYS A 58 -28.75 -8.57 -22.83
N HIS A 59 -29.94 -8.89 -23.37
CA HIS A 59 -30.14 -10.17 -24.03
C HIS A 59 -29.26 -10.23 -25.29
N PRO A 60 -28.73 -11.41 -25.68
CA PRO A 60 -27.93 -11.55 -26.90
C PRO A 60 -28.60 -11.05 -28.18
N ASP A 61 -29.93 -10.98 -28.21
CA ASP A 61 -30.71 -10.54 -29.37
C ASP A 61 -31.09 -9.03 -29.31
N ASP A 62 -30.82 -8.35 -28.18
CA ASP A 62 -31.17 -6.94 -27.94
C ASP A 62 -30.02 -5.99 -28.31
N ASP A 63 -29.45 -6.14 -29.50
CA ASP A 63 -28.40 -5.27 -30.03
C ASP A 63 -29.00 -3.96 -30.58
N GLU A 64 -29.41 -3.07 -29.67
CA GLU A 64 -29.93 -1.73 -29.99
C GLU A 64 -28.91 -0.80 -30.65
N ASP A 65 -27.63 -1.17 -30.62
CA ASP A 65 -26.52 -0.44 -31.23
C ASP A 65 -26.16 -0.99 -32.63
N SER A 66 -26.94 -1.94 -33.17
CA SER A 66 -26.82 -2.36 -34.58
C SER A 66 -27.30 -1.22 -35.49
N ASP A 67 -26.41 -0.74 -36.37
CA ASP A 67 -26.69 0.32 -37.35
C ASP A 67 -27.61 -0.16 -38.51
N ASP A 68 -28.41 -1.20 -38.30
CA ASP A 68 -29.31 -1.73 -39.33
C ASP A 68 -30.51 -0.80 -39.53
N GLU A 69 -30.37 0.06 -40.55
CA GLU A 69 -31.33 1.06 -41.06
C GLU A 69 -32.77 0.56 -41.25
N GLY A 70 -33.00 -0.77 -41.29
CA GLY A 70 -34.32 -1.40 -41.46
C GLY A 70 -35.06 -1.77 -40.17
N SER A 71 -34.38 -1.79 -39.03
CA SER A 71 -35.01 -2.18 -37.76
C SER A 71 -35.72 -0.98 -37.13
N LYS A 72 -37.05 -1.08 -36.94
CA LYS A 72 -37.81 -0.05 -36.22
C LYS A 72 -37.19 0.09 -34.83
N LYS A 73 -36.46 1.18 -34.58
CA LYS A 73 -35.99 1.58 -33.25
C LYS A 73 -37.23 1.80 -32.38
N ILE A 74 -37.74 0.74 -31.78
CA ILE A 74 -38.78 0.84 -30.77
C ILE A 74 -38.14 1.65 -29.65
N GLN A 75 -38.58 2.89 -29.47
CA GLN A 75 -38.17 3.71 -28.33
C GLN A 75 -38.63 2.99 -27.06
N LYS A 76 -37.73 2.19 -26.46
CA LYS A 76 -37.99 1.57 -25.17
C LYS A 76 -38.10 2.70 -24.15
N TYR A 77 -39.20 2.68 -23.39
CA TYR A 77 -39.39 3.63 -22.29
C TYR A 77 -38.28 3.42 -21.26
N ARG A 78 -37.43 4.43 -21.06
CA ARG A 78 -36.33 4.36 -20.11
C ARG A 78 -36.84 4.71 -18.71
N GLY A 79 -36.44 3.91 -17.72
CA GLY A 79 -36.82 4.14 -16.33
C GLY A 79 -36.19 5.40 -15.72
N PRO A 80 -36.64 5.81 -14.52
CA PRO A 80 -36.18 7.02 -13.83
C PRO A 80 -34.68 7.07 -13.54
N HIS A 81 -34.03 5.90 -13.40
CA HIS A 81 -32.62 5.77 -13.03
C HIS A 81 -31.74 5.29 -14.20
N TYR A 82 -32.08 5.66 -15.44
CA TYR A 82 -31.32 5.24 -16.61
C TYR A 82 -29.91 5.86 -16.65
N ASN A 83 -28.91 5.02 -16.88
CA ASN A 83 -27.51 5.38 -17.04
C ASN A 83 -26.87 4.51 -18.14
N LYS A 84 -26.45 5.13 -19.25
CA LYS A 84 -25.90 4.39 -20.40
C LYS A 84 -24.56 3.73 -20.05
N ASP A 85 -24.44 2.43 -20.28
CA ASP A 85 -23.18 1.70 -20.10
C ASP A 85 -22.15 2.11 -21.17
N PRO A 86 -20.94 2.55 -20.78
CA PRO A 86 -19.86 2.85 -21.72
C PRO A 86 -19.44 1.68 -22.61
N HIS A 87 -19.64 0.43 -22.15
CA HIS A 87 -19.25 -0.77 -22.91
C HIS A 87 -20.41 -1.37 -23.71
N CYS A 88 -21.59 -0.75 -23.66
CA CYS A 88 -22.81 -1.21 -24.33
C CYS A 88 -23.22 -2.67 -24.04
N ARG A 89 -22.75 -3.30 -22.94
CA ARG A 89 -23.06 -4.70 -22.60
C ARG A 89 -24.32 -4.83 -21.75
N ARG A 90 -24.69 -3.76 -21.03
CA ARG A 90 -25.85 -3.71 -20.12
C ARG A 90 -26.94 -2.79 -20.63
N THR A 91 -28.17 -3.03 -20.18
CA THR A 91 -29.38 -2.34 -20.66
C THR A 91 -29.38 -0.85 -20.32
N GLY A 92 -28.63 -0.44 -19.29
CA GLY A 92 -28.58 0.93 -18.77
C GLY A 92 -29.68 1.25 -17.75
N GLU A 93 -30.57 0.31 -17.47
CA GLU A 93 -31.63 0.45 -16.46
C GLU A 93 -31.08 0.21 -15.06
N ALA A 94 -30.42 1.21 -14.49
CA ALA A 94 -29.77 1.08 -13.18
C ALA A 94 -30.77 0.76 -12.06
N CYS A 95 -30.26 0.09 -11.03
CA CYS A 95 -31.01 -0.19 -9.82
C CYS A 95 -31.42 1.10 -9.10
N ASP A 96 -32.50 1.03 -8.32
CA ASP A 96 -32.89 2.11 -7.42
C ASP A 96 -31.72 2.49 -6.47
N PRO A 97 -31.49 3.77 -6.17
CA PRO A 97 -30.37 4.22 -5.35
C PRO A 97 -30.28 3.53 -3.98
N GLU A 98 -31.39 3.12 -3.37
CA GLU A 98 -31.37 2.37 -2.12
C GLU A 98 -30.82 0.95 -2.33
N THR A 99 -31.34 0.24 -3.32
CA THR A 99 -30.88 -1.13 -3.66
C THR A 99 -29.44 -1.14 -4.14
N SER A 100 -29.02 -0.13 -4.90
CA SER A 100 -27.64 0.06 -5.36
C SER A 100 -26.67 0.14 -4.18
N LYS A 101 -27.01 0.93 -3.15
CA LYS A 101 -26.22 1.01 -1.90
C LYS A 101 -26.16 -0.32 -1.15
N GLN A 102 -27.24 -1.08 -1.13
CA GLN A 102 -27.26 -2.40 -0.50
C GLN A 102 -26.35 -3.39 -1.25
N ILE A 103 -26.37 -3.38 -2.58
CA ILE A 103 -25.49 -4.21 -3.41
C ILE A 103 -24.02 -3.84 -3.17
N THR A 104 -23.67 -2.54 -3.17
CA THR A 104 -22.29 -2.13 -2.94
C THR A 104 -21.81 -2.51 -1.55
N LYS A 105 -22.64 -2.28 -0.52
CA LYS A 105 -22.30 -2.61 0.87
C LYS A 105 -22.07 -4.11 1.06
N THR A 106 -22.98 -4.95 0.59
CA THR A 106 -22.87 -6.41 0.72
C THR A 106 -21.64 -6.97 -0.01
N VAL A 107 -21.30 -6.39 -1.16
CA VAL A 107 -20.10 -6.76 -1.92
C VAL A 107 -18.84 -6.32 -1.21
N GLU A 108 -18.82 -5.12 -0.63
CA GLU A 108 -17.70 -4.63 0.19
C GLU A 108 -17.47 -5.51 1.41
N ASP A 109 -18.53 -5.90 2.12
CA ASP A 109 -18.49 -6.83 3.25
C ASP A 109 -17.92 -8.20 2.80
N ALA A 110 -18.36 -8.73 1.66
CA ALA A 110 -17.84 -9.98 1.12
C ALA A 110 -16.36 -9.91 0.71
N ILE A 111 -15.93 -8.77 0.15
CA ILE A 111 -14.52 -8.54 -0.19
C ILE A 111 -13.68 -8.42 1.08
N ALA A 112 -14.19 -7.77 2.12
CA ALA A 112 -13.49 -7.63 3.40
C ALA A 112 -13.15 -9.02 3.99
N LEU A 113 -14.08 -9.98 3.91
CA LEU A 113 -13.87 -11.37 4.36
C LEU A 113 -12.75 -12.10 3.60
N VAL A 114 -12.56 -11.79 2.32
CA VAL A 114 -11.55 -12.45 1.46
C VAL A 114 -10.21 -11.70 1.49
N SER A 115 -10.25 -10.40 1.77
CA SER A 115 -9.07 -9.55 1.73
C SER A 115 -8.05 -9.91 2.81
N LYS A 116 -6.78 -9.64 2.52
CA LYS A 116 -5.63 -9.82 3.41
C LYS A 116 -5.66 -8.78 4.54
N ILE A 117 -6.70 -8.77 5.35
CA ILE A 117 -6.72 -7.98 6.58
C ILE A 117 -5.90 -8.76 7.59
N VAL A 118 -4.66 -8.34 7.76
CA VAL A 118 -3.82 -8.72 8.91
C VAL A 118 -4.44 -8.04 10.13
N ALA A 119 -5.55 -8.56 10.63
CA ALA A 119 -6.15 -8.09 11.87
C ALA A 119 -5.30 -8.62 13.04
N LYS A 120 -4.52 -7.74 13.67
CA LYS A 120 -3.98 -8.01 15.00
C LYS A 120 -5.14 -7.94 16.00
N LEU A 121 -5.79 -9.07 16.23
CA LEU A 121 -6.85 -9.17 17.22
C LEU A 121 -6.25 -8.94 18.63
N ARG A 122 -6.77 -7.93 19.34
CA ARG A 122 -6.53 -7.68 20.76
C ARG A 122 -7.78 -8.10 21.55
N ALA A 123 -7.63 -8.34 22.85
CA ALA A 123 -8.74 -8.67 23.74
C ALA A 123 -9.81 -7.55 23.76
N GLN A 124 -11.08 -7.91 23.98
CA GLN A 124 -12.18 -6.94 24.06
C GLN A 124 -11.90 -5.86 25.12
N GLY A 125 -11.97 -4.58 24.71
CA GLY A 125 -11.76 -3.42 25.58
C GLY A 125 -10.39 -2.75 25.49
N GLN A 126 -9.45 -3.30 24.70
CA GLN A 126 -8.17 -2.62 24.44
C GLN A 126 -8.31 -1.55 23.34
N SER A 127 -7.41 -0.56 23.36
CA SER A 127 -7.35 0.51 22.37
C SER A 127 -7.11 -0.04 20.95
N CYS A 128 -7.43 0.78 19.95
CA CYS A 128 -7.21 0.49 18.55
C CYS A 128 -5.75 0.03 18.34
N PRO A 129 -5.50 -1.05 17.57
CA PRO A 129 -4.14 -1.55 17.34
C PRO A 129 -3.25 -0.44 16.80
N GLU A 130 -2.13 -0.21 17.50
CA GLU A 130 -1.14 0.79 17.12
C GLU A 130 -0.55 0.45 15.76
N ARG A 131 -0.46 1.46 14.87
CA ARG A 131 0.21 1.32 13.59
C ARG A 131 1.70 1.14 13.85
N GLU A 132 2.29 0.12 13.22
CA GLU A 132 3.74 -0.06 13.33
C GLU A 132 4.45 1.16 12.72
N PRO A 133 5.49 1.69 13.39
CA PRO A 133 6.31 2.74 12.82
C PRO A 133 6.92 2.23 11.50
N PRO A 134 6.97 3.06 10.44
CA PRO A 134 7.50 2.66 9.12
C PRO A 134 8.97 2.21 9.14
N ILE A 135 9.68 2.50 10.23
CA ILE A 135 11.12 2.35 10.40
C ILE A 135 11.33 1.59 11.71
N ASP A 136 12.17 0.56 11.67
CA ASP A 136 12.55 -0.23 12.85
C ASP A 136 13.24 0.65 13.92
N ALA A 137 13.08 0.30 15.19
CA ALA A 137 13.53 1.12 16.32
C ALA A 137 15.05 1.40 16.26
N ASP A 138 15.83 0.39 15.87
CA ASP A 138 17.28 0.50 15.76
C ASP A 138 17.67 1.40 14.58
N THR A 139 16.97 1.30 13.45
CA THR A 139 17.18 2.17 12.28
C THR A 139 16.80 3.64 12.54
N HIS A 140 15.74 3.89 13.31
CA HIS A 140 15.33 5.24 13.69
C HIS A 140 16.37 5.91 14.59
N LYS A 141 16.89 5.16 15.58
CA LYS A 141 17.97 5.62 16.46
C LYS A 141 19.24 5.93 15.69
N ALA A 142 19.60 5.09 14.72
CA ALA A 142 20.75 5.32 13.85
C ALA A 142 20.59 6.58 12.98
N MET A 143 19.40 6.81 12.42
CA MET A 143 19.10 8.04 11.67
C MET A 143 19.20 9.29 12.55
N MET A 144 18.59 9.28 13.74
CA MET A 144 18.69 10.41 14.67
C MET A 144 20.15 10.72 15.06
N ALA A 145 20.95 9.69 15.33
CA ALA A 145 22.37 9.85 15.63
C ALA A 145 23.16 10.43 14.45
N HIS A 146 22.84 10.01 13.22
CA HIS A 146 23.47 10.54 12.01
C HIS A 146 23.15 12.03 11.81
N TYR A 147 21.87 12.41 11.91
CA TYR A 147 21.47 13.81 11.76
C TYR A 147 22.06 14.71 12.85
N PHE A 148 22.12 14.24 14.08
CA PHE A 148 22.75 14.98 15.18
C PHE A 148 24.24 15.22 14.91
N LYS A 149 24.97 14.16 14.53
CA LYS A 149 26.39 14.25 14.19
C LYS A 149 26.63 15.21 13.00
N GLN A 150 25.75 15.18 12.00
CA GLN A 150 25.84 16.07 10.84
C GLN A 150 25.54 17.53 11.21
N GLN A 151 24.56 17.78 12.09
CA GLN A 151 24.28 19.12 12.62
C GLN A 151 25.46 19.66 13.43
N GLU A 152 26.08 18.86 14.29
CA GLU A 152 27.26 19.27 15.04
C GLU A 152 28.42 19.61 14.10
N GLN A 153 28.66 18.82 13.05
CA GLN A 153 29.69 19.12 12.06
C GLN A 153 29.40 20.40 11.29
N LEU A 154 28.17 20.61 10.84
CA LEU A 154 27.77 21.83 10.15
C LEU A 154 27.90 23.06 11.05
N LYS A 155 27.47 22.94 12.31
CA LYS A 155 27.62 24.00 13.31
C LYS A 155 29.09 24.30 13.56
N ARG A 156 29.92 23.26 13.72
CA ARG A 156 31.37 23.40 13.90
C ARG A 156 32.02 24.08 12.69
N MET A 157 31.67 23.70 11.47
CA MET A 157 32.18 24.34 10.25
C MET A 157 31.68 25.78 10.09
N ALA A 158 30.48 26.11 10.58
CA ALA A 158 29.97 27.47 10.57
C ALA A 158 30.63 28.35 11.66
N GLU A 159 31.04 27.76 12.77
CA GLU A 159 31.76 28.43 13.86
C GLU A 159 33.28 28.54 13.62
N ASP A 160 33.86 27.72 12.74
CA ASP A 160 35.23 27.91 12.24
C ASP A 160 35.25 29.12 11.28
N GLU A 161 35.20 30.33 11.85
CA GLU A 161 35.61 31.56 11.18
C GLU A 161 37.07 31.38 10.75
N ASP A 162 37.33 31.38 9.43
CA ASP A 162 38.58 31.06 8.69
C ASP A 162 39.89 31.77 9.15
N ASP A 163 39.91 32.36 10.34
CA ASP A 163 41.02 33.03 10.99
C ASP A 163 42.06 32.06 11.60
N ALA A 164 41.79 30.75 11.57
CA ALA A 164 42.79 29.73 11.90
C ALA A 164 44.05 29.85 10.99
N TYR A 165 43.88 30.34 9.74
CA TYR A 165 44.98 30.66 8.83
C TYR A 165 45.86 31.81 9.36
N MET A 166 45.27 32.82 10.01
CA MET A 166 45.96 34.05 10.42
C MET A 166 46.94 33.85 11.59
N ASN A 167 46.70 32.85 12.45
CA ASN A 167 47.55 32.55 13.61
C ASN A 167 48.39 31.27 13.46
N ALA A 168 48.29 30.57 12.32
CA ALA A 168 49.01 29.32 12.14
C ALA A 168 50.52 29.54 11.98
N GLN A 169 51.33 28.67 12.61
CA GLN A 169 52.80 28.76 12.57
C GLN A 169 53.39 28.65 11.15
N TRP A 170 52.67 28.02 10.21
CA TRP A 170 53.09 27.90 8.82
C TRP A 170 52.84 29.18 8.00
N ALA A 171 51.88 30.02 8.40
CA ALA A 171 51.56 31.29 7.74
C ALA A 171 52.42 32.46 8.26
N ASN A 172 53.26 32.23 9.28
CA ASN A 172 54.14 33.25 9.84
C ASN A 172 55.34 33.53 8.90
N PRO A 173 55.40 34.68 8.18
CA PRO A 173 56.48 34.98 7.24
C PRO A 173 57.84 35.23 7.94
N LYS A 174 57.84 35.35 9.26
CA LYS A 174 59.05 35.55 10.08
C LYS A 174 59.48 34.26 10.79
N SER A 175 58.82 33.12 10.54
CA SER A 175 59.11 31.84 11.19
C SER A 175 60.58 31.41 11.00
N LEU A 176 61.05 31.39 9.74
CA LEU A 176 62.45 31.07 9.42
C LEU A 176 63.43 32.08 10.02
N LYS A 177 63.08 33.37 10.01
CA LYS A 177 63.91 34.42 10.61
C LYS A 177 64.05 34.22 12.12
N SER A 178 62.95 33.90 12.81
CA SER A 178 62.93 33.61 14.24
C SER A 178 63.75 32.37 14.60
N GLN A 179 63.70 31.32 13.77
CA GLN A 179 64.55 30.13 13.89
C GLN A 179 66.04 30.46 13.72
N LEU A 180 66.40 31.25 12.69
CA LEU A 180 67.79 31.60 12.40
C LEU A 180 68.40 32.57 13.44
N HIS A 181 67.61 33.48 13.99
CA HIS A 181 68.05 34.45 14.99
C HIS A 181 67.95 33.91 16.43
N GLY A 182 67.69 32.61 16.61
CA GLY A 182 67.66 31.95 17.91
C GLY A 182 66.50 32.36 18.82
N MET A 183 65.47 33.03 18.29
CA MET A 183 64.30 33.47 19.05
C MET A 183 63.23 32.38 19.19
N ALA A 184 63.32 31.31 18.40
CA ALA A 184 62.56 30.09 18.61
C ALA A 184 63.29 29.22 19.64
N CYS A 185 62.79 29.20 20.87
CA CYS A 185 63.33 28.41 21.98
C CYS A 185 63.28 26.91 21.67
N ASN A 186 64.30 26.33 21.01
CA ASN A 186 64.56 24.88 20.95
C ASN A 186 65.91 24.49 20.30
N MET A 187 66.99 25.27 20.51
CA MET A 187 68.35 24.80 20.20
C MET A 187 69.12 24.47 21.48
N GLN A 188 69.14 23.18 21.86
CA GLN A 188 70.07 22.64 22.85
C GLN A 188 71.32 22.17 22.11
N PHE A 189 72.46 22.82 22.31
CA PHE A 189 73.76 22.29 21.92
C PHE A 189 74.18 21.24 22.95
N LYS A 190 74.51 20.02 22.49
CA LYS A 190 75.18 19.01 23.30
C LYS A 190 76.65 19.35 23.47
#